data_AF-A0A4Y9IWU3-F1
#
_entry.id   AF-A0A4Y9IWU3-F1
#
_cell.length_a   1.000
_cell.length_b   1.000
_cell.length_c   1.000
_cell.angle_alpha   90.00
_cell.angle_beta   90.00
_cell.angle_gamma   90.00
#
_symmetry.space_group_name_H-M   'P 1'
#
loop_
_entity.id
_entity.type
_entity.pdbx_description
1 polymer ?
#
loop_
_entity_poly.entity_id
_entity_poly.type
_entity_poly.pdbx_seq_one_letter_code
_entity_poly.pdbx_strand_id
1 'polypeptide(L)'
;MNRILSDYLAICSKFRTEGLSKPERKQRYAMLSEWNKKEYDNEHTAIGEIQDFWTKHSKICWNNQFINKVICPQIAIDLENGGFEGLKFLFHCFCGHEDSYLNTNSPLELFCKFCKYKYEPFQLADMLLEHDEDNVDALRYKYHALKYFLEFSIHEMPTGILNGMNGAGITDIPAMLKDIDEFECLSKRLDMPLCETLINDCRRFYPAYKDYLQSLRRYKNFEEYLNMNNIQYQSYTSRYDYE
;
A
#
# COMPACT_ATOMS: atom_id res chain seq x y z
N MET A 1 16.37 -8.96 24.65
CA MET A 1 15.47 -9.59 23.67
C MET A 1 14.31 -10.19 24.42
N ASN A 2 13.15 -9.54 24.31
CA ASN A 2 11.86 -9.95 24.84
C ASN A 2 11.55 -11.43 24.50
N ARG A 3 10.89 -12.15 25.40
CA ARG A 3 10.67 -13.59 25.28
C ARG A 3 9.84 -13.95 24.05
N ILE A 4 8.91 -13.08 23.66
CA ILE A 4 8.09 -13.27 22.46
C ILE A 4 8.96 -13.32 21.19
N LEU A 5 9.96 -12.45 21.11
CA LEU A 5 10.91 -12.34 20.00
C LEU A 5 11.92 -13.49 20.04
N SER A 6 12.42 -13.86 21.22
CA SER A 6 13.37 -14.97 21.35
C SER A 6 12.74 -16.31 20.97
N ASP A 7 11.51 -16.57 21.42
CA ASP A 7 10.79 -17.80 21.08
C ASP A 7 10.48 -17.86 19.57
N TYR A 8 10.07 -16.73 18.98
CA TYR A 8 9.84 -16.62 17.55
C TYR A 8 11.12 -16.92 16.76
N LEU A 9 12.24 -16.29 17.12
CA LEU A 9 13.53 -16.50 16.46
C LEU A 9 14.00 -17.95 16.60
N ALA A 10 13.80 -18.57 17.77
CA ALA A 10 14.15 -19.96 18.00
C ALA A 10 13.35 -20.93 17.11
N ILE A 11 12.11 -20.60 16.76
CA ILE A 11 11.33 -21.37 15.78
C ILE A 11 11.89 -21.19 14.38
N CYS A 12 12.11 -19.94 13.94
CA CYS A 12 12.61 -19.66 12.61
C CYS A 12 14.02 -20.24 12.37
N SER A 13 14.89 -20.21 13.38
CA SER A 13 16.26 -20.71 13.31
C SER A 13 16.39 -22.23 13.20
N LYS A 14 15.30 -22.99 13.43
CA LYS A 14 15.28 -24.45 13.21
C LYS A 14 15.25 -24.83 11.74
N PHE A 15 14.95 -23.88 10.86
CA PHE A 15 14.81 -24.13 9.43
C PHE A 15 15.88 -23.34 8.67
N ARG A 16 16.26 -23.86 7.51
CA ARG A 16 17.06 -23.11 6.54
C ARG A 16 16.33 -21.83 6.13
N THR A 17 17.12 -20.80 5.86
CA THR A 17 16.64 -19.46 5.52
C THR A 17 15.88 -19.42 4.20
N GLU A 18 16.32 -20.19 3.20
CA GLU A 18 15.75 -20.18 1.86
C GLU A 18 15.44 -21.59 1.35
N GLY A 19 14.46 -21.68 0.44
CA GLY A 19 14.13 -22.94 -0.24
C GLY A 19 13.46 -24.00 0.63
N LEU A 20 12.65 -23.61 1.63
CA LEU A 20 11.93 -24.58 2.46
C LEU A 20 11.03 -25.50 1.62
N SER A 21 11.19 -26.80 1.82
CA SER A 21 10.33 -27.83 1.27
C SER A 21 8.90 -27.68 1.80
N LYS A 22 7.93 -28.32 1.13
CA LYS A 22 6.53 -28.31 1.57
C LYS A 22 6.36 -28.87 3.00
N PRO A 23 7.03 -29.98 3.40
CA PRO A 23 7.00 -30.46 4.79
C PRO A 23 7.55 -29.44 5.79
N GLU A 24 8.71 -28.84 5.49
CA GLU A 24 9.33 -27.84 6.39
C GLU A 24 8.43 -26.61 6.56
N ARG A 25 7.81 -26.11 5.47
CA ARG A 25 6.83 -25.01 5.54
C ARG A 25 5.65 -25.35 6.44
N LYS A 26 5.09 -26.57 6.31
CA LYS A 26 3.98 -27.04 7.15
C LYS A 26 4.38 -27.13 8.62
N GLN A 27 5.56 -27.67 8.91
CA GLN A 27 6.07 -27.79 10.28
C GLN A 27 6.32 -26.41 10.90
N ARG A 28 6.98 -25.50 10.18
CA ARG A 28 7.22 -24.13 10.63
C ARG A 28 5.91 -23.41 10.92
N TYR A 29 4.93 -23.52 10.02
CA TYR A 29 3.61 -22.93 10.22
C TYR A 29 2.91 -23.46 11.47
N ALA A 30 2.96 -24.78 11.73
CA ALA A 30 2.39 -25.36 12.94
C ALA A 30 3.05 -24.81 14.21
N MET A 31 4.38 -24.72 14.22
CA MET A 31 5.12 -24.17 15.37
C MET A 31 4.81 -22.69 15.59
N LEU A 32 4.75 -21.90 14.52
CA LEU A 32 4.37 -20.48 14.59
C LEU A 32 2.91 -20.30 14.99
N SER A 33 2.02 -21.23 14.63
CA SER A 33 0.62 -21.20 15.08
C SER A 33 0.51 -21.41 16.60
N GLU A 34 1.29 -22.33 17.17
CA GLU A 34 1.31 -22.52 18.63
C GLU A 34 1.98 -21.34 19.35
N TRP A 35 3.07 -20.81 18.81
CA TRP A 35 3.65 -19.53 19.28
C TRP A 35 2.62 -18.39 19.23
N ASN A 36 1.81 -18.35 18.18
CA ASN A 36 0.81 -17.29 18.01
C ASN A 36 -0.27 -17.33 19.10
N LYS A 37 -0.66 -18.54 19.55
CA LYS A 37 -1.65 -18.75 20.62
C LYS A 37 -1.08 -18.59 22.02
N LYS A 38 0.23 -18.80 22.19
CA LYS A 38 0.89 -18.69 23.49
C LYS A 38 0.75 -17.27 24.04
N GLU A 39 0.30 -17.18 25.28
CA GLU A 39 0.28 -15.93 26.03
C GLU A 39 1.69 -15.62 26.57
N TYR A 40 2.08 -14.36 26.45
CA TYR A 40 3.33 -13.82 26.99
C TYR A 40 2.91 -12.80 28.04
N ASP A 41 3.07 -13.13 29.32
CA ASP A 41 2.60 -12.31 30.45
C ASP A 41 3.16 -10.89 30.37
N ASN A 42 2.32 -9.88 30.09
CA ASN A 42 2.57 -8.42 30.15
C ASN A 42 3.97 -7.91 29.74
N GLU A 43 4.73 -8.67 28.96
CA GLU A 43 6.05 -8.29 28.46
C GLU A 43 5.84 -7.28 27.34
N HIS A 44 5.72 -6.00 27.72
CA HIS A 44 5.65 -4.89 26.78
C HIS A 44 6.90 -4.90 25.90
N THR A 45 6.73 -5.15 24.60
CA THR A 45 7.84 -5.07 23.65
C THR A 45 7.86 -3.65 23.10
N ALA A 46 8.83 -2.85 23.53
CA ALA A 46 8.95 -1.47 23.07
C ALA A 46 9.15 -1.42 21.54
N ILE A 47 8.60 -0.40 20.88
CA ILE A 47 8.70 -0.23 19.41
C ILE A 47 10.15 -0.29 18.94
N GLY A 48 11.07 0.38 19.65
CA GLY A 48 12.49 0.33 19.31
C GLY A 48 13.09 -1.07 19.32
N GLU A 49 12.67 -1.95 20.25
CA GLU A 49 13.12 -3.35 20.27
C GLU A 49 12.54 -4.15 19.10
N ILE A 50 11.28 -3.90 18.72
CA ILE A 50 10.65 -4.50 17.54
C ILE A 50 11.36 -4.05 16.26
N GLN A 51 11.69 -2.76 16.16
CA GLN A 51 12.40 -2.19 15.01
C GLN A 51 13.81 -2.76 14.87
N ASP A 52 14.55 -2.88 15.97
CA ASP A 52 15.87 -3.52 15.99
C ASP A 52 15.78 -4.99 15.55
N PHE A 53 14.74 -5.70 15.98
CA PHE A 53 14.50 -7.08 15.59
C PHE A 53 14.14 -7.18 14.10
N TRP A 54 13.24 -6.33 13.61
CA TRP A 54 12.85 -6.25 12.21
C TRP A 54 14.05 -5.99 11.31
N THR A 55 14.86 -4.99 11.64
CA THR A 55 16.05 -4.61 10.85
C THR A 55 17.03 -5.78 10.69
N LYS A 56 17.18 -6.61 11.73
CA LYS A 56 18.07 -7.78 11.71
C LYS A 56 17.45 -9.00 11.03
N HIS A 57 16.12 -9.09 10.99
CA HIS A 57 15.39 -10.32 10.69
C HIS A 57 14.19 -10.15 9.73
N SER A 58 14.17 -9.10 8.91
CA SER A 58 13.02 -8.72 8.07
C SER A 58 12.48 -9.86 7.22
N LYS A 59 13.37 -10.66 6.60
CA LYS A 59 13.03 -11.83 5.78
C LYS A 59 12.11 -12.84 6.49
N ILE A 60 12.28 -13.04 7.80
CA ILE A 60 11.40 -13.95 8.55
C ILE A 60 10.19 -13.19 9.11
N CYS A 61 10.34 -11.91 9.46
CA CYS A 61 9.28 -11.09 10.06
C CYS A 61 8.12 -10.77 9.09
N TRP A 62 8.37 -10.78 7.78
CA TRP A 62 7.35 -10.53 6.75
C TRP A 62 6.35 -11.70 6.62
N ASN A 63 5.51 -11.87 7.64
CA ASN A 63 4.44 -12.86 7.66
C ASN A 63 3.31 -12.43 8.61
N ASN A 64 2.10 -12.89 8.32
CA ASN A 64 0.90 -12.47 9.03
C ASN A 64 0.93 -12.79 10.53
N GLN A 65 1.59 -13.87 10.97
CA GLN A 65 1.60 -14.25 12.38
C GLN A 65 2.47 -13.30 13.21
N PHE A 66 3.67 -12.97 12.72
CA PHE A 66 4.55 -12.01 13.39
C PHE A 66 3.94 -10.62 13.42
N ILE A 67 3.47 -10.13 12.27
CA ILE A 67 2.90 -8.79 12.14
C ILE A 67 1.70 -8.63 13.09
N ASN A 68 0.73 -9.54 13.07
CA ASN A 68 -0.48 -9.40 13.89
C ASN A 68 -0.22 -9.56 15.40
N LYS A 69 0.77 -10.36 15.81
CA LYS A 69 1.02 -10.64 17.22
C LYS A 69 1.97 -9.64 17.87
N VAL A 70 2.96 -9.14 17.12
CA VAL A 70 4.04 -8.30 17.66
C VAL A 70 3.88 -6.85 17.22
N ILE A 71 3.66 -6.61 15.93
CA ILE A 71 3.68 -5.26 15.35
C ILE A 71 2.36 -4.54 15.60
N CYS A 72 1.24 -5.11 15.15
CA CYS A 72 -0.05 -4.40 15.17
C CYS A 72 -0.50 -3.93 16.57
N PRO A 73 -0.40 -4.76 17.64
CA PRO A 73 -0.83 -4.32 18.97
C PRO A 73 -0.02 -3.13 19.48
N GLN A 74 1.29 -3.11 19.21
CA GLN A 74 2.16 -2.06 19.70
C GLN A 74 1.94 -0.74 18.96
N ILE A 75 1.67 -0.78 17.65
CA ILE A 75 1.29 0.43 16.89
C ILE A 75 -0.06 0.97 17.37
N ALA A 76 -1.04 0.08 17.62
CA ALA A 76 -2.34 0.50 18.13
C ALA A 76 -2.21 1.21 19.49
N ILE A 77 -1.41 0.65 20.42
CA ILE A 77 -1.13 1.26 21.72
C ILE A 77 -0.42 2.62 21.55
N ASP A 78 0.56 2.72 20.66
CA ASP A 78 1.27 3.98 20.41
C ASP A 78 0.32 5.07 19.93
N LEU A 79 -0.52 4.75 18.93
CA LEU A 79 -1.53 5.68 18.39
C LEU A 79 -2.60 6.06 19.42
N GLU A 80 -3.07 5.12 20.24
CA GLU A 80 -4.04 5.40 21.31
C GLU A 80 -3.46 6.37 22.36
N ASN A 81 -2.15 6.34 22.57
CA ASN A 81 -1.43 7.26 23.44
C ASN A 81 -1.01 8.57 22.75
N GLY A 82 -1.39 8.78 21.48
CA GLY A 82 -1.02 9.96 20.69
C GLY A 82 0.42 9.95 20.16
N GLY A 83 1.09 8.79 20.19
CA GLY A 83 2.41 8.58 19.61
C GLY A 83 2.36 8.34 18.10
N PHE A 84 3.51 8.55 17.45
CA PHE A 84 3.70 8.34 16.00
C PHE A 84 4.89 7.43 15.67
N GLU A 85 5.61 6.93 16.68
CA GLU A 85 6.78 6.06 16.47
C GLU A 85 6.37 4.71 15.86
N GLY A 86 5.18 4.22 16.21
CA GLY A 86 4.58 3.02 15.62
C GLY A 86 4.27 3.21 14.15
N LEU A 87 3.76 4.38 13.76
CA LEU A 87 3.51 4.70 12.34
C LEU A 87 4.80 4.83 11.56
N LYS A 88 5.80 5.56 12.10
CA LYS A 88 7.13 5.64 11.48
C LYS A 88 7.69 4.25 11.21
N PHE A 89 7.64 3.36 12.20
CA PHE A 89 8.06 1.98 12.04
C PHE A 89 7.24 1.21 11.00
N LEU A 90 5.91 1.41 10.95
CA LEU A 90 5.04 0.73 10.00
C LEU A 90 5.39 1.04 8.56
N PHE A 91 5.68 2.30 8.24
CA PHE A 91 6.15 2.71 6.92
C PHE A 91 7.59 2.28 6.66
N HIS A 92 8.44 2.34 7.69
CA HIS A 92 9.82 1.86 7.59
C HIS A 92 9.93 0.36 7.24
N CYS A 93 8.92 -0.44 7.61
CA CYS A 93 8.90 -1.87 7.28
C CYS A 93 9.04 -2.14 5.77
N PHE A 94 8.65 -1.20 4.90
CA PHE A 94 8.77 -1.35 3.45
C PHE A 94 10.20 -1.17 2.90
N CYS A 95 11.16 -0.73 3.72
CA CYS A 95 12.56 -0.61 3.30
C CYS A 95 13.12 -2.00 2.91
N GLY A 96 13.53 -2.17 1.66
CA GLY A 96 13.95 -3.46 1.08
C GLY A 96 12.80 -4.38 0.67
N HIS A 97 11.56 -3.87 0.67
CA HIS A 97 10.32 -4.53 0.29
C HIS A 97 9.44 -3.61 -0.58
N GLU A 98 10.06 -2.80 -1.43
CA GLU A 98 9.42 -1.74 -2.23
C GLU A 98 8.34 -2.32 -3.16
N ASP A 99 8.54 -3.52 -3.71
CA ASP A 99 7.54 -4.21 -4.54
C ASP A 99 6.26 -4.62 -3.76
N SER A 100 6.25 -4.44 -2.43
CA SER A 100 5.17 -4.88 -1.55
C SER A 100 4.31 -3.77 -0.98
N TYR A 101 4.50 -2.50 -1.40
CA TYR A 101 3.71 -1.35 -0.92
C TYR A 101 2.19 -1.58 -0.96
N LEU A 102 1.71 -2.31 -1.97
CA LEU A 102 0.28 -2.57 -2.18
C LEU A 102 -0.12 -4.03 -1.94
N ASN A 103 0.76 -4.78 -1.28
CA ASN A 103 0.50 -6.18 -0.94
C ASN A 103 -0.55 -6.25 0.17
N THR A 104 -1.56 -7.10 -0.02
CA THR A 104 -2.64 -7.32 0.97
C THR A 104 -2.17 -8.01 2.26
N ASN A 105 -0.93 -8.51 2.28
CA ASN A 105 -0.26 -9.07 3.44
C ASN A 105 0.90 -8.18 3.93
N SER A 106 0.96 -6.92 3.48
CA SER A 106 1.93 -5.96 4.00
C SER A 106 1.65 -5.62 5.47
N PRO A 107 2.66 -5.16 6.23
CA PRO A 107 2.46 -4.67 7.59
C PRO A 107 1.34 -3.62 7.70
N LEU A 108 1.30 -2.68 6.75
CA LEU A 108 0.31 -1.60 6.71
C LEU A 108 -1.12 -2.13 6.54
N GLU A 109 -1.36 -2.99 5.55
CA GLU A 109 -2.70 -3.57 5.33
C GLU A 109 -3.16 -4.43 6.51
N LEU A 110 -2.25 -5.25 7.06
CA LEU A 110 -2.56 -6.08 8.21
C LEU A 110 -2.85 -5.25 9.46
N PHE A 111 -2.21 -4.09 9.61
CA PHE A 111 -2.52 -3.13 10.66
C PHE A 111 -3.91 -2.53 10.48
N CYS A 112 -4.26 -2.05 9.28
CA CYS A 112 -5.61 -1.56 8.98
C CYS A 112 -6.66 -2.62 9.30
N LYS A 113 -6.44 -3.87 8.87
CA LYS A 113 -7.32 -5.00 9.19
C LYS A 113 -7.39 -5.30 10.68
N PHE A 114 -6.27 -5.25 11.40
CA PHE A 114 -6.23 -5.44 12.86
C PHE A 114 -7.10 -4.40 13.57
N CYS A 115 -7.05 -3.14 13.12
CA CYS A 115 -7.91 -2.06 13.57
C CYS A 115 -9.33 -2.08 12.96
N LYS A 116 -9.75 -3.17 12.32
CA LYS A 116 -11.06 -3.35 11.67
C LYS A 116 -11.37 -2.25 10.64
N TYR A 117 -10.36 -1.82 9.90
CA TYR A 117 -10.44 -0.73 8.91
C TYR A 117 -10.96 0.57 9.51
N LYS A 118 -10.64 0.84 10.79
CA LYS A 118 -10.79 2.19 11.37
C LYS A 118 -9.98 3.24 10.59
N TYR A 119 -8.88 2.79 9.99
CA TYR A 119 -7.97 3.59 9.19
C TYR A 119 -7.78 2.94 7.83
N GLU A 120 -7.60 3.78 6.82
CA GLU A 120 -7.13 3.37 5.50
C GLU A 120 -5.61 3.61 5.37
N PRO A 121 -4.89 2.81 4.57
CA PRO A 121 -3.44 2.95 4.39
C PRO A 121 -2.98 4.38 4.03
N PHE A 122 -3.69 5.02 3.11
CA PHE A 122 -3.38 6.39 2.67
C PHE A 122 -3.61 7.43 3.78
N GLN A 123 -4.67 7.24 4.58
CA GLN A 123 -4.96 8.09 5.73
C GLN A 123 -3.87 7.99 6.80
N LEU A 124 -3.30 6.80 7.03
CA LEU A 124 -2.19 6.64 7.98
C LEU A 124 -0.93 7.36 7.50
N ALA A 125 -0.70 7.42 6.19
CA ALA A 125 0.40 8.19 5.62
C ALA A 125 0.16 9.70 5.82
N ASP A 126 -1.05 10.18 5.54
CA ASP A 126 -1.42 11.59 5.79
C ASP A 126 -1.24 11.96 7.26
N MET A 127 -1.75 11.13 8.18
CA MET A 127 -1.59 11.34 9.62
C MET A 127 -0.12 11.45 10.04
N LEU A 128 0.75 10.59 9.51
CA LEU A 128 2.18 10.68 9.81
C LEU A 128 2.81 11.93 9.22
N LEU A 129 2.46 12.31 7.98
CA LEU A 129 3.02 13.49 7.31
C LEU A 129 2.51 14.82 7.90
N GLU A 130 1.35 14.85 8.54
CA GLU A 130 0.91 16.00 9.33
C GLU A 130 1.81 16.22 10.56
N HIS A 131 2.41 15.15 11.09
CA HIS A 131 3.30 15.20 12.25
C HIS A 131 4.79 15.33 11.88
N ASP A 132 5.21 14.65 10.82
CA ASP A 132 6.58 14.54 10.31
C ASP A 132 6.55 14.69 8.79
N GLU A 133 6.48 15.95 8.32
CA GLU A 133 6.23 16.26 6.91
C GLU A 133 7.29 15.70 5.97
N ASP A 134 8.52 15.53 6.45
CA ASP A 134 9.68 15.04 5.70
C ASP A 134 9.90 13.53 5.85
N ASN A 135 8.93 12.80 6.40
CA ASN A 135 9.05 11.36 6.56
C ASN A 135 9.15 10.64 5.21
N VAL A 136 10.38 10.27 4.83
CA VAL A 136 10.71 9.72 3.50
C VAL A 136 9.95 8.41 3.22
N ASP A 137 9.76 7.56 4.23
CA ASP A 137 9.12 6.26 4.06
C ASP A 137 7.61 6.42 3.77
N ALA A 138 6.93 7.34 4.46
CA ALA A 138 5.54 7.68 4.17
C ALA A 138 5.36 8.39 2.82
N LEU A 139 6.26 9.32 2.47
CA LEU A 139 6.25 9.97 1.16
C LEU A 139 6.43 8.97 0.02
N ARG A 140 7.36 8.01 0.16
CA ARG A 140 7.57 6.93 -0.83
C ARG A 140 6.35 6.03 -0.95
N TYR A 141 5.73 5.67 0.16
CA TYR A 141 4.47 4.91 0.13
C TYR A 141 3.42 5.65 -0.70
N LYS A 142 3.17 6.94 -0.42
CA LYS A 142 2.19 7.74 -1.17
C LYS A 142 2.53 7.83 -2.65
N TYR A 143 3.80 8.02 -3.00
CA TYR A 143 4.25 8.04 -4.38
C TYR A 143 3.88 6.74 -5.11
N HIS A 144 4.21 5.58 -4.55
CA HIS A 144 3.93 4.29 -5.19
C HIS A 144 2.43 3.97 -5.22
N ALA A 145 1.70 4.31 -4.15
CA ALA A 145 0.26 4.13 -4.09
C ALA A 145 -0.47 4.98 -5.13
N LEU A 146 -0.11 6.28 -5.27
CA LEU A 146 -0.69 7.16 -6.28
C LEU A 146 -0.36 6.70 -7.69
N LYS A 147 0.89 6.31 -7.98
CA LYS A 147 1.26 5.75 -9.29
C LYS A 147 0.30 4.61 -9.63
N TYR A 148 0.17 3.62 -8.75
CA TYR A 148 -0.73 2.49 -8.97
C TYR A 148 -2.20 2.89 -9.14
N PHE A 149 -2.71 3.83 -8.34
CA PHE A 149 -4.09 4.29 -8.46
C PHE A 149 -4.35 4.99 -9.80
N LEU A 150 -3.41 5.81 -10.26
CA LEU A 150 -3.48 6.46 -11.56
C LEU A 150 -3.46 5.41 -12.68
N GLU A 151 -2.52 4.46 -12.65
CA GLU A 151 -2.44 3.35 -13.62
C GLU A 151 -3.75 2.54 -13.66
N PHE A 152 -4.26 2.21 -12.48
CA PHE A 152 -5.51 1.49 -12.32
C PHE A 152 -6.72 2.32 -12.78
N SER A 153 -6.72 3.63 -12.64
CA SER A 153 -7.89 4.43 -13.03
C SER A 153 -8.20 4.37 -14.54
N ILE A 154 -7.17 4.19 -15.38
CA ILE A 154 -7.29 4.20 -16.84
C ILE A 154 -7.01 2.82 -17.48
N HIS A 155 -6.88 1.77 -16.67
CA HIS A 155 -6.55 0.43 -17.19
C HIS A 155 -7.66 -0.20 -18.06
N GLU A 156 -8.88 0.32 -17.97
CA GLU A 156 -10.03 -0.16 -18.76
C GLU A 156 -10.28 0.66 -20.03
N MET A 157 -9.38 1.56 -20.43
CA MET A 157 -9.58 2.34 -21.65
C MET A 157 -9.64 1.45 -22.91
N PRO A 158 -10.53 1.77 -23.87
CA PRO A 158 -11.44 2.93 -23.91
C PRO A 158 -12.81 2.69 -23.26
N THR A 159 -13.02 1.57 -22.58
CA THR A 159 -14.34 1.19 -22.08
C THR A 159 -14.83 2.10 -20.95
N GLY A 160 -13.92 2.64 -20.14
CA GLY A 160 -14.25 3.61 -19.10
C GLY A 160 -13.03 4.03 -18.27
N ILE A 161 -13.30 4.88 -17.28
CA ILE A 161 -12.35 5.30 -16.25
C ILE A 161 -12.89 4.87 -14.90
N LEU A 162 -12.03 4.25 -14.12
CA LEU A 162 -12.32 3.76 -12.78
C LEU A 162 -11.83 4.72 -11.71
N ASN A 163 -12.62 4.80 -10.63
CA ASN A 163 -12.23 5.43 -9.38
C ASN A 163 -12.43 4.38 -8.27
N GLY A 164 -11.42 3.55 -8.04
CA GLY A 164 -11.56 2.29 -7.31
C GLY A 164 -12.34 1.25 -8.13
N MET A 165 -13.08 0.37 -7.48
CA MET A 165 -13.80 -0.73 -8.17
C MET A 165 -15.03 -0.27 -8.98
N ASN A 166 -15.43 1.00 -8.86
CA ASN A 166 -16.57 1.57 -9.55
C ASN A 166 -16.10 2.54 -10.64
N GLY A 167 -16.90 2.70 -11.69
CA GLY A 167 -16.67 3.77 -12.66
C GLY A 167 -16.70 5.14 -11.99
N ALA A 168 -15.82 6.04 -12.41
CA ALA A 168 -15.75 7.39 -11.85
C ALA A 168 -17.05 8.18 -12.13
N GLY A 169 -17.51 8.95 -11.16
CA GLY A 169 -18.58 9.92 -11.33
C GLY A 169 -18.06 11.30 -11.75
N ILE A 170 -18.95 12.17 -12.23
CA ILE A 170 -18.62 13.57 -12.57
C ILE A 170 -18.01 14.32 -11.37
N THR A 171 -18.48 14.00 -10.16
CA THR A 171 -18.02 14.60 -8.90
C THR A 171 -16.64 14.14 -8.46
N ASP A 172 -16.15 13.02 -9.00
CA ASP A 172 -14.88 12.40 -8.60
C ASP A 172 -13.72 13.02 -9.37
N ILE A 173 -13.97 13.47 -10.61
CA ILE A 173 -12.97 14.01 -11.53
C ILE A 173 -12.08 15.10 -10.91
N PRO A 174 -12.60 16.09 -10.15
CA PRO A 174 -11.74 17.07 -9.49
C PRO A 174 -10.75 16.47 -8.49
N ALA A 175 -11.15 15.45 -7.73
CA ALA A 175 -10.26 14.77 -6.79
C ALA A 175 -9.20 13.96 -7.53
N MET A 176 -9.60 13.22 -8.58
CA MET A 176 -8.68 12.45 -9.40
C MET A 176 -7.62 13.34 -10.09
N LEU A 177 -7.98 14.56 -10.52
CA LEU A 177 -7.01 15.52 -11.04
C LEU A 177 -6.02 16.01 -9.97
N LYS A 178 -6.49 16.19 -8.73
CA LYS A 178 -5.63 16.55 -7.60
C LYS A 178 -4.63 15.43 -7.28
N ASP A 179 -5.03 14.17 -7.42
CA ASP A 179 -4.13 13.02 -7.23
C ASP A 179 -2.97 13.03 -8.23
N ILE A 180 -3.20 13.52 -9.46
CA ILE A 180 -2.13 13.74 -10.46
C ILE A 180 -1.15 14.82 -9.97
N ASP A 181 -1.67 15.98 -9.55
CA ASP A 181 -0.85 17.09 -9.07
C ASP A 181 -0.02 16.67 -7.83
N GLU A 182 -0.59 15.86 -6.96
CA GLU A 182 0.09 15.30 -5.78
C GLU A 182 1.18 14.30 -6.17
N PHE A 183 0.92 13.42 -7.14
CA PHE A 183 1.91 12.49 -7.66
C PHE A 183 3.12 13.23 -8.27
N GLU A 184 2.88 14.27 -9.06
CA GLU A 184 3.92 15.15 -9.61
C GLU A 184 4.74 15.83 -8.51
N CYS A 185 4.07 16.34 -7.48
CA CYS A 185 4.72 16.96 -6.32
C CYS A 185 5.63 15.97 -5.58
N LEU A 186 5.13 14.76 -5.33
CA LEU A 186 5.88 13.70 -4.63
C LEU A 186 7.09 13.23 -5.44
N SER A 187 6.93 13.00 -6.74
CA SER A 187 8.03 12.65 -7.64
C SER A 187 9.15 13.69 -7.55
N LYS A 188 8.80 14.98 -7.67
CA LYS A 188 9.78 16.06 -7.55
C LYS A 188 10.43 16.14 -6.16
N ARG A 189 9.63 15.96 -5.10
CA ARG A 189 10.10 16.05 -3.71
C ARG A 189 11.08 14.93 -3.36
N LEU A 190 10.85 13.72 -3.90
CA LEU A 190 11.66 12.54 -3.64
C LEU A 190 12.78 12.29 -4.66
N ASP A 191 12.88 13.13 -5.70
CA ASP A 191 13.74 12.89 -6.87
C ASP A 191 13.50 11.50 -7.49
N MET A 192 12.22 11.12 -7.60
CA MET A 192 11.78 9.84 -8.16
C MET A 192 11.25 10.03 -9.59
N PRO A 193 11.37 9.01 -10.47
CA PRO A 193 10.94 9.11 -11.86
C PRO A 193 9.49 9.56 -12.00
N LEU A 194 9.23 10.44 -12.96
CA LEU A 194 7.87 10.85 -13.30
C LEU A 194 7.43 10.14 -14.57
N CYS A 195 6.33 9.37 -14.52
CA CYS A 195 5.77 8.78 -15.73
C CYS A 195 4.94 9.82 -16.49
N GLU A 196 5.59 10.57 -17.38
CA GLU A 196 4.93 11.63 -18.17
C GLU A 196 3.76 11.09 -19.01
N THR A 197 3.89 9.88 -19.56
CA THR A 197 2.82 9.25 -20.36
C THR A 197 1.57 9.03 -19.51
N LEU A 198 1.71 8.46 -18.31
CA LEU A 198 0.60 8.23 -17.39
C LEU A 198 -0.12 9.54 -17.03
N ILE A 199 0.66 10.58 -16.70
CA ILE A 199 0.10 11.89 -16.32
C ILE A 199 -0.65 12.54 -17.48
N ASN A 200 -0.04 12.52 -18.67
CA ASN A 200 -0.66 13.07 -19.86
C ASN A 200 -1.94 12.32 -20.24
N ASP A 201 -1.94 11.00 -20.10
CA ASP A 201 -3.12 10.17 -20.33
C ASP A 201 -4.22 10.48 -19.31
N CYS A 202 -3.92 10.50 -18.01
CA CYS A 202 -4.90 10.87 -16.98
C CYS A 202 -5.46 12.29 -17.19
N ARG A 203 -4.60 13.30 -17.43
CA ARG A 203 -4.99 14.69 -17.70
C ARG A 203 -5.84 14.83 -18.96
N ARG A 204 -5.65 13.95 -19.95
CA ARG A 204 -6.47 13.88 -21.18
C ARG A 204 -7.81 13.20 -20.92
N PHE A 205 -7.80 12.05 -20.26
CA PHE A 205 -8.96 11.18 -20.18
C PHE A 205 -9.94 11.58 -19.09
N TYR A 206 -9.50 12.10 -17.93
CA TYR A 206 -10.44 12.47 -16.87
C TYR A 206 -11.43 13.58 -17.28
N PRO A 207 -11.00 14.69 -17.92
CA PRO A 207 -11.93 15.69 -18.43
C PRO A 207 -12.82 15.15 -19.56
N ALA A 208 -12.24 14.37 -20.47
CA ALA A 208 -12.98 13.73 -21.57
C ALA A 208 -14.10 12.81 -21.04
N TYR A 209 -13.82 12.05 -19.98
CA TYR A 209 -14.80 11.17 -19.36
C TYR A 209 -15.90 11.96 -18.66
N LYS A 210 -15.57 13.07 -17.99
CA LYS A 210 -16.56 14.00 -17.45
C LYS A 210 -17.54 14.49 -18.52
N ASP A 211 -17.01 14.94 -19.65
CA ASP A 211 -17.81 15.47 -20.77
C ASP A 211 -18.69 14.38 -21.41
N TYR A 212 -18.17 13.16 -21.51
CA TYR A 212 -18.92 11.97 -21.90
C TYR A 212 -20.08 11.69 -20.93
N LEU A 213 -19.84 11.68 -19.62
CA LEU A 213 -20.86 11.46 -18.60
C LEU A 213 -21.96 12.54 -18.62
N GLN A 214 -21.60 13.78 -18.98
CA GLN A 214 -22.57 14.87 -19.18
C GLN A 214 -23.37 14.72 -20.49
N SER A 215 -22.90 13.88 -21.41
CA SER A 215 -23.44 13.69 -22.76
C SER A 215 -23.90 12.25 -23.03
N LEU A 216 -24.24 11.46 -22.01
CA LEU A 216 -24.60 10.04 -22.15
C LEU A 216 -25.72 9.72 -23.16
N ARG A 217 -26.57 10.70 -23.49
CA ARG A 217 -27.62 10.51 -24.51
C ARG A 217 -27.11 10.62 -25.95
N ARG A 218 -25.91 11.17 -26.15
CA ARG A 218 -25.32 11.46 -27.47
C ARG A 218 -24.38 10.36 -27.94
N TYR A 219 -23.84 9.58 -27.02
CA TYR A 219 -22.81 8.57 -27.28
C TYR A 219 -23.24 7.25 -26.64
N LYS A 220 -23.03 6.15 -27.34
CA LYS A 220 -23.31 4.78 -26.90
C LYS A 220 -22.38 4.34 -25.78
N ASN A 221 -21.11 4.73 -25.85
CA ASN A 221 -20.06 4.39 -24.89
C ASN A 221 -18.91 5.41 -24.96
N PHE A 222 -17.96 5.28 -24.03
CA PHE A 222 -16.83 6.22 -23.95
C PHE A 222 -15.90 6.12 -25.17
N GLU A 223 -15.71 4.93 -25.72
CA GLU A 223 -14.95 4.72 -26.96
C GLU A 223 -15.50 5.53 -28.14
N GLU A 224 -16.82 5.52 -28.36
CA GLU A 224 -17.47 6.33 -29.39
C GLU A 224 -17.26 7.82 -29.14
N TYR A 225 -17.37 8.26 -27.88
CA TYR A 225 -17.07 9.64 -27.51
C TYR A 225 -15.64 10.03 -27.89
N LEU A 226 -14.65 9.22 -27.55
CA LEU A 226 -13.23 9.48 -27.85
C LEU A 226 -13.02 9.59 -29.37
N ASN A 227 -13.57 8.64 -30.14
CA ASN A 227 -13.46 8.61 -31.59
C ASN A 227 -14.13 9.82 -32.26
N MET A 228 -15.35 10.16 -31.87
CA MET A 228 -16.10 11.29 -32.44
C MET A 228 -15.46 12.65 -32.12
N ASN A 229 -14.71 12.75 -31.02
CA ASN A 229 -14.02 13.96 -30.60
C ASN A 229 -12.52 13.96 -30.95
N ASN A 230 -12.05 13.01 -31.76
CA ASN A 230 -10.65 12.86 -32.18
C ASN A 230 -9.65 12.77 -31.01
N ILE A 231 -10.08 12.23 -29.87
CA ILE A 231 -9.23 12.03 -28.70
C ILE A 231 -8.50 10.70 -28.88
N GLN A 232 -7.20 10.78 -29.14
CA GLN A 232 -6.35 9.60 -29.32
C GLN A 232 -6.29 8.79 -28.01
N TYR A 233 -6.31 7.47 -28.12
CA TYR A 233 -6.11 6.54 -27.01
C TYR A 233 -5.39 5.29 -27.51
N GLN A 234 -4.78 4.54 -26.60
CA GLN A 234 -4.35 3.17 -26.86
C GLN A 234 -5.34 2.23 -26.19
N SER A 235 -5.70 1.12 -26.85
CA SER A 235 -6.56 0.10 -26.26
C SER A 235 -5.71 -0.80 -25.38
N TYR A 236 -6.02 -0.89 -24.08
CA TYR A 236 -5.24 -1.72 -23.16
C TYR A 236 -5.88 -3.09 -23.03
N THR A 237 -5.17 -4.12 -23.47
CA THR A 237 -5.60 -5.52 -23.39
C THR A 237 -4.95 -6.26 -22.21
N SER A 238 -4.01 -5.63 -21.50
CA SER A 238 -3.36 -6.12 -20.28
C SER A 238 -2.84 -4.97 -19.43
N ARG A 239 -2.56 -5.26 -18.13
CA ARG A 239 -1.94 -4.35 -17.14
C ARG A 239 -0.85 -3.50 -17.78
N TYR A 240 -0.88 -2.20 -17.52
CA TYR A 240 0.18 -1.30 -17.89
C TYR A 240 1.45 -1.63 -17.11
N ASP A 241 2.52 -1.97 -17.83
CA ASP A 241 3.88 -1.73 -17.34
C ASP A 241 4.27 -0.34 -17.84
N TYR A 242 3.92 0.70 -17.09
CA TYR A 242 4.54 2.02 -17.30
C TYR A 242 5.97 1.94 -16.76
N GLU A 243 6.93 1.77 -17.68
CA GLU A 243 8.37 1.94 -17.41
C GLU A 243 8.69 3.36 -16.93
#